data_AF-A0A916FYD1-F1
#
_entry.id   AF-A0A916FYD1-F1
#
_cell.length_a   1.000
_cell.length_b   1.000
_cell.length_c   1.000
_cell.angle_alpha   90.00
_cell.angle_beta   90.00
_cell.angle_gamma   90.00
#
_symmetry.space_group_name_H-M   'P 1'
#
loop_
_entity.id
_entity.type
_entity.pdbx_description
1 polymer ?
#
loop_
_entity_poly.entity_id
_entity_poly.type
_entity_poly.pdbx_seq_one_letter_code
_entity_poly.pdbx_strand_id
1 'polypeptide(L)' 'MANPAKHNKAWSKEEVALLKKLYGKKVVHREIAVQLKRTLNAVESKATELGLVTKKK' A
#
# COMPACT_ATOMS: atom_id res chain seq x y z
N MET A 1 13.37 15.55 -22.45
CA MET A 1 12.53 15.30 -21.27
C MET A 1 12.36 13.80 -21.09
N ALA A 2 13.24 13.15 -20.32
CA ALA A 2 13.11 11.72 -20.03
C ALA A 2 12.95 11.56 -18.53
N ASN A 3 11.71 11.33 -18.10
CA ASN A 3 11.44 10.81 -16.77
C ASN A 3 10.36 9.75 -16.87
N PRO A 4 10.74 8.47 -16.77
CA PRO A 4 9.91 7.48 -16.13
C PRO A 4 10.62 7.11 -14.85
N ALA A 5 10.63 8.01 -13.85
CA ALA A 5 11.03 7.66 -12.50
C ALA A 5 10.07 6.57 -12.02
N LYS A 6 10.45 5.32 -12.28
CA LYS A 6 9.89 4.15 -11.64
C LYS A 6 10.21 4.31 -10.17
N HIS A 7 9.30 4.96 -9.45
CA HIS A 7 9.26 4.95 -7.99
C HIS A 7 8.82 3.56 -7.49
N ASN A 8 9.50 2.50 -7.97
CA ASN A 8 9.57 1.21 -7.29
C ASN A 8 10.39 1.40 -6.01
N LYS A 9 9.92 2.30 -5.16
CA LYS A 9 10.46 2.45 -3.81
C LYS A 9 10.06 1.15 -3.14
N ALA A 10 11.05 0.28 -2.92
CA ALA A 10 10.85 -1.00 -2.27
C ALA A 10 10.10 -0.75 -0.97
N TRP A 11 9.08 -1.57 -0.70
CA TRP A 11 8.32 -1.45 0.54
C TRP A 11 9.24 -1.77 1.71
N SER A 12 9.48 -0.78 2.57
CA SER A 12 10.21 -1.02 3.80
C SER A 12 9.40 -1.93 4.71
N LYS A 13 10.10 -2.72 5.54
CA LYS A 13 9.46 -3.57 6.56
C LYS A 13 8.50 -2.76 7.44
N GLU A 14 8.84 -1.50 7.72
CA GLU A 14 8.01 -0.54 8.46
C GLU A 14 6.72 -0.19 7.70
N GLU A 15 6.80 0.13 6.40
CA GLU A 15 5.62 0.41 5.56
C GLU A 15 4.68 -0.81 5.50
N VAL A 16 5.24 -2.03 5.39
CA VAL A 16 4.48 -3.28 5.40
C VAL A 16 3.81 -3.54 6.75
N ALA A 17 4.51 -3.28 7.86
CA ALA A 17 3.95 -3.44 9.20
C ALA A 17 2.82 -2.42 9.46
N LEU A 18 3.01 -1.16 9.03
CA LEU A 18 1.98 -0.13 9.05
C LEU A 18 0.78 -0.53 8.23
N LEU A 19 0.99 -1.00 6.99
CA LEU A 19 -0.07 -1.49 6.12
C LEU A 19 -0.90 -2.57 6.81
N LYS A 20 -0.25 -3.60 7.37
CA LYS A 20 -0.93 -4.68 8.12
C LYS A 20 -1.72 -4.15 9.32
N LYS A 21 -1.13 -3.26 10.11
CA LYS A 21 -1.75 -2.67 11.30
C LYS A 21 -2.97 -1.80 10.95
N LEU A 22 -2.89 -1.04 9.87
CA LEU A 22 -3.97 -0.18 9.40
C LEU A 22 -5.10 -0.98 8.75
N TYR A 23 -4.77 -2.02 7.97
CA TYR A 23 -5.75 -2.97 7.44
C TYR A 23 -6.55 -3.65 8.57
N GLY A 24 -5.88 -4.07 9.65
CA GLY A 24 -6.55 -4.65 10.82
C GLY A 24 -7.52 -3.69 11.53
N LYS A 25 -7.37 -2.38 11.34
CA LYS A 25 -8.23 -1.34 11.91
C LYS A 25 -9.41 -0.92 11.00
N LYS A 26 -9.66 -1.63 9.89
CA LYS A 26 -10.64 -1.25 8.85
C LYS A 26 -10.38 0.16 8.27
N VAL A 27 -9.12 0.60 8.23
CA VAL A 27 -8.77 1.89 7.63
C VAL A 27 -8.91 1.79 6.11
N VAL A 28 -9.53 2.79 5.50
CA VAL A 28 -9.74 2.85 4.04
C VAL A 28 -8.38 2.97 3.33
N HIS A 29 -8.18 2.27 2.21
CA HIS A 29 -6.92 2.30 1.45
C HIS A 29 -6.45 3.71 1.12
N ARG A 30 -7.39 4.66 0.98
CA ARG A 30 -7.12 6.09 0.75
C ARG A 30 -6.39 6.75 1.91
N GLU A 31 -6.80 6.48 3.14
CA GLU A 31 -6.11 7.01 4.33
C GLU A 31 -4.72 6.38 4.48
N ILE A 32 -4.61 5.08 4.22
CA ILE A 32 -3.32 4.36 4.26
C ILE A 32 -2.37 4.92 3.19
N ALA A 33 -2.87 5.20 2.00
CA ALA A 33 -2.12 5.82 0.91
C ALA A 33 -1.61 7.22 1.29
N VAL A 34 -2.45 8.03 1.94
CA VAL A 34 -2.05 9.36 2.46
C VAL A 34 -0.98 9.24 3.54
N GLN A 35 -1.16 8.33 4.51
CA GLN A 35 -0.18 8.11 5.59
C GLN A 35 1.17 7.60 5.08
N LEU A 36 1.15 6.66 4.13
CA LEU A 36 2.37 6.09 3.54
C LEU A 36 2.95 6.97 2.43
N LYS A 37 2.29 8.09 2.08
CA LYS A 37 2.60 8.92 0.89
C LYS A 37 2.77 8.07 -0.37
N ARG A 38 1.95 7.03 -0.51
CA ARG A 38 1.89 6.13 -1.66
C ARG A 38 0.59 6.34 -2.42
N THR A 39 0.54 5.87 -3.65
CA THR A 39 -0.71 5.82 -4.41
C THR A 39 -1.61 4.69 -3.90
N LEU A 40 -2.92 4.88 -4.06
CA LEU A 40 -3.93 3.85 -3.82
C LEU A 40 -3.58 2.53 -4.51
N ASN A 41 -3.25 2.59 -5.81
CA ASN A 41 -2.83 1.43 -6.58
C ASN A 41 -1.63 0.70 -5.97
N ALA A 42 -0.63 1.42 -5.43
CA ALA A 42 0.53 0.78 -4.82
C ALA A 42 0.14 0.08 -3.52
N VAL A 43 -0.71 0.70 -2.71
CA VAL A 43 -1.28 0.12 -1.48
C VAL A 43 -2.09 -1.14 -1.80
N GLU A 44 -2.96 -1.09 -2.80
CA GLU A 44 -3.78 -2.23 -3.23
C GLU A 44 -2.95 -3.38 -3.80
N SER A 45 -2.01 -3.09 -4.71
CA SER A 45 -1.07 -4.11 -5.21
C SER A 45 -0.31 -4.75 -4.05
N LYS A 46 0.21 -3.95 -3.11
CA LYS A 46 0.97 -4.50 -2.01
C LYS A 46 0.13 -5.31 -1.03
N ALA A 47 -1.08 -4.84 -0.73
CA ALA A 47 -1.99 -5.57 0.12
C ALA A 47 -2.44 -6.88 -0.52
N THR A 48 -2.55 -6.92 -1.85
CA THR A 48 -2.80 -8.15 -2.62
C THR A 48 -1.62 -9.10 -2.52
N GLU A 49 -0.39 -8.62 -2.74
CA GLU A 49 0.84 -9.40 -2.55
C GLU A 49 0.97 -9.97 -1.13
N LEU A 50 0.53 -9.21 -0.12
CA LEU A 50 0.58 -9.60 1.29
C LEU A 50 -0.62 -10.44 1.75
N GLY A 51 -1.60 -10.70 0.87
CA GLY A 51 -2.82 -11.44 1.21
C GLY A 51 -3.74 -10.72 2.21
N LEU A 52 -3.61 -9.40 2.35
CA LEU A 52 -4.39 -8.58 3.30
C LEU A 52 -5.73 -8.13 2.72
N VAL A 53 -5.88 -8.13 1.40
CA VAL A 53 -7.17 -7.94 0.74
C VAL A 53 -7.83 -9.30 0.55
N THR A 54 -8.86 -9.56 1.35
CA THR A 54 -9.85 -10.55 0.94
C THR A 54 -10.61 -9.89 -0.21
N LYS A 55 -10.45 -10.37 -1.45
CA LYS A 55 -11.44 -10.12 -2.49
C LYS A 55 -12.78 -10.58 -1.91
N LYS A 56 -13.56 -9.68 -1.32
CA LYS A 56 -14.98 -9.95 -1.12
C LYS A 56 -15.58 -9.85 -2.51
N LYS A 57 -15.82 -11.03 -3.06
CA LYS A 57 -16.60 -11.28 -4.27
C LYS A 57 -17.99 -10.67 -4.12
#